data_AF-A0A1F7RQ58-F1
#
_entry.id   AF-A0A1F7RQ58-F1
#
_cell.length_a   1.000
_cell.length_b   1.000
_cell.length_c   1.000
_cell.angle_alpha   90.00
_cell.angle_beta   90.00
_cell.angle_gamma   90.00
#
_symmetry.space_group_name_H-M   'P 1'
#
loop_
_entity.id
_entity.type
_entity.pdbx_description
1 polymer ?
#
loop_
_entity_poly.entity_id
_entity_poly.type
_entity_poly.pdbx_seq_one_letter_code
_entity_poly.pdbx_strand_id
1 'polypeptide(L)'
;MDLPGIIVTDRNAASNYVRFSEMESGIKALNKTRVFARYWTHSMDPFDEMNHKSEKCAEVLVSERVTPNFIKGAYVANQTALEKFIELKTNLT
;
A
#
# COMPACT_ATOMS: atom_id res chain seq x y z
N MET A 1 -0.57 11.32 10.38
CA MET A 1 0.50 11.17 9.37
C MET A 1 0.45 12.49 8.63
N ASP A 2 1.36 13.40 8.96
CA ASP A 2 1.12 14.83 8.77
C ASP A 2 2.11 15.42 7.75
N LEU A 3 2.44 14.63 6.73
CA LEU A 3 3.25 15.13 5.60
C LEU A 3 2.30 15.80 4.60
N PRO A 4 2.59 17.03 4.15
CA PRO A 4 1.79 17.69 3.13
C PRO A 4 1.85 16.91 1.81
N GLY A 5 0.73 16.90 1.07
CA GLY A 5 0.65 16.25 -0.24
C GLY A 5 0.54 14.73 -0.21
N ILE A 6 0.19 14.12 0.92
CA ILE A 6 -0.19 12.71 0.97
C ILE A 6 -1.55 12.52 0.31
N ILE A 7 -1.60 11.61 -0.67
CA ILE A 7 -2.84 11.18 -1.31
C ILE A 7 -3.13 9.75 -0.92
N VAL A 8 -4.39 9.47 -0.58
CA VAL A 8 -4.88 8.10 -0.35
C VAL A 8 -5.72 7.69 -1.53
N THR A 9 -5.53 6.47 -1.99
CA THR A 9 -6.37 5.83 -2.99
C THR A 9 -7.23 4.74 -2.37
N ASP A 10 -8.48 4.62 -2.82
CA ASP A 10 -9.38 3.54 -2.37
C ASP A 10 -9.06 2.17 -3.01
N ARG A 11 -8.18 2.18 -4.01
CA ARG A 11 -7.78 1.05 -4.86
C ARG A 11 -6.34 1.23 -5.30
N ASN A 12 -5.77 0.25 -5.99
CA ASN A 12 -4.48 0.42 -6.67
C ASN A 12 -4.51 1.67 -7.58
N ALA A 13 -3.49 2.54 -7.50
CA ALA A 13 -3.49 3.82 -8.21
C ALA A 13 -3.51 3.72 -9.74
N ALA A 14 -3.15 2.56 -10.30
CA ALA A 14 -3.22 2.29 -11.74
C ALA A 14 -4.55 1.67 -12.19
N SER A 15 -5.52 1.47 -11.29
CA SER A 15 -6.85 0.92 -11.61
C SER A 15 -7.75 1.97 -12.27
N ASN A 16 -8.63 1.55 -13.20
CA ASN A 16 -9.50 2.45 -13.95
C ASN A 16 -10.54 3.19 -13.08
N TYR A 17 -10.93 2.62 -11.95
CA TYR A 17 -11.99 3.16 -11.08
C TYR A 17 -11.45 3.68 -9.74
N VAL A 18 -10.16 4.00 -9.68
CA VAL A 18 -9.55 4.50 -8.45
C VAL A 18 -10.04 5.90 -8.12
N ARG A 19 -10.28 6.17 -6.84
CA ARG A 19 -10.50 7.49 -6.29
C ARG A 19 -9.24 7.97 -5.58
N PHE A 20 -8.82 9.19 -5.88
CA PHE A 20 -7.76 9.88 -5.16
C PHE A 20 -8.39 10.85 -4.16
N SER A 21 -7.88 10.89 -2.93
CA SER A 21 -8.43 11.73 -1.87
C SER A 21 -7.35 12.21 -0.91
N GLU A 22 -7.56 13.39 -0.33
CA GLU A 22 -6.74 13.90 0.78
C GLU A 22 -6.81 12.93 1.97
N MET A 23 -5.69 12.85 2.72
CA MET A 23 -5.46 11.85 3.77
C MET A 23 -6.65 11.59 4.69
N GLU A 24 -7.20 12.63 5.32
CA GLU A 24 -8.29 12.45 6.30
C GLU A 24 -9.56 11.88 5.65
N SER A 25 -9.93 12.40 4.49
CA SER A 25 -11.13 11.98 3.76
C SER A 25 -10.97 10.58 3.16
N GLY A 26 -9.78 10.27 2.62
CA GLY A 26 -9.46 8.98 2.03
C GLY A 26 -9.49 7.86 3.07
N ILE A 27 -8.84 8.06 4.24
CA ILE A 27 -8.85 7.06 5.31
C ILE A 27 -10.27 6.76 5.81
N LYS A 28 -11.14 7.78 5.89
CA LYS A 28 -12.55 7.59 6.28
C LYS A 28 -13.36 6.82 5.22
N ALA A 29 -12.99 6.95 3.95
CA ALA A 29 -13.68 6.29 2.84
C ALA A 29 -13.29 4.81 2.65
N LEU A 30 -12.15 4.37 3.19
CA LEU A 30 -11.69 2.99 3.05
C LEU A 30 -12.59 1.98 3.80
N ASN A 31 -12.96 0.90 3.10
CA ASN A 31 -13.55 -0.27 3.75
C ASN A 31 -12.45 -1.13 4.40
N LYS A 32 -12.20 -0.92 5.69
CA LYS A 32 -11.16 -1.62 6.46
C LYS A 32 -11.28 -3.15 6.35
N THR A 33 -12.48 -3.69 6.42
CA THR A 33 -12.70 -5.16 6.35
C THR A 33 -12.19 -5.72 5.03
N ARG A 34 -12.40 -5.01 3.93
CA ARG A 34 -11.96 -5.45 2.59
C ARG A 34 -10.47 -5.25 2.38
N VAL A 35 -9.92 -4.10 2.78
CA VAL A 35 -8.48 -3.82 2.72
C VAL A 35 -7.67 -4.90 3.48
N PHE A 36 -8.10 -5.23 4.70
CA PHE A 36 -7.40 -6.20 5.56
C PHE A 36 -7.83 -7.65 5.36
N ALA A 37 -8.77 -7.96 4.45
CA ALA A 37 -9.24 -9.33 4.21
C ALA A 37 -8.10 -10.26 3.78
N ARG A 38 -7.98 -11.46 4.35
CA ARG A 38 -6.92 -12.40 3.95
C ARG A 38 -7.02 -12.82 2.48
N TYR A 39 -8.26 -12.97 1.99
CA TYR A 39 -8.59 -13.36 0.62
C TYR A 39 -9.66 -12.42 0.07
N TRP A 40 -9.66 -12.23 -1.26
CA TRP A 40 -10.60 -11.37 -1.98
C TRP A 40 -11.48 -12.16 -2.97
N THR A 41 -11.37 -13.49 -2.96
CA THR A 41 -12.02 -14.39 -3.92
C THR A 41 -13.50 -14.59 -3.62
N HIS A 42 -14.35 -14.52 -4.64
CA HIS A 42 -15.80 -14.74 -4.57
C HIS A 42 -16.23 -15.61 -5.75
N SER A 43 -16.29 -16.93 -5.55
CA SER A 43 -16.54 -17.91 -6.63
C SER A 43 -17.89 -17.73 -7.33
N MET A 44 -18.88 -17.15 -6.64
CA MET A 44 -20.23 -16.91 -7.16
C MET A 44 -20.44 -15.47 -7.64
N ASP A 45 -19.47 -14.57 -7.40
CA ASP A 45 -19.57 -13.15 -7.78
C ASP A 45 -18.22 -12.63 -8.33
N PRO A 46 -17.94 -12.87 -9.63
CA PRO A 46 -16.72 -12.42 -10.26
C PRO A 46 -16.53 -10.90 -10.26
N PHE A 47 -17.62 -10.13 -10.22
CA PHE A 47 -17.56 -8.68 -10.19
C PHE A 47 -17.13 -8.19 -8.80
N ASP A 48 -17.67 -8.75 -7.72
CA ASP A 48 -17.18 -8.44 -6.38
C ASP A 48 -15.74 -8.93 -6.18
N GLU A 49 -15.34 -10.07 -6.74
CA GLU A 49 -13.94 -10.51 -6.74
C GLU A 49 -13.00 -9.50 -7.38
N MET A 50 -13.36 -8.98 -8.56
CA MET A 50 -12.56 -7.95 -9.22
C MET A 50 -12.52 -6.64 -8.41
N ASN A 51 -13.65 -6.21 -7.84
CA ASN A 51 -13.72 -5.01 -7.00
C ASN A 51 -12.90 -5.16 -5.72
N HIS A 52 -13.06 -6.27 -5.00
CA HIS A 52 -12.36 -6.55 -3.75
C HIS A 52 -10.86 -6.67 -3.99
N LYS A 53 -10.45 -7.33 -5.09
CA LYS A 53 -9.04 -7.37 -5.51
C LYS A 53 -8.46 -5.97 -5.64
N SER A 54 -9.19 -5.04 -6.25
CA SER A 54 -8.73 -3.66 -6.44
C SER A 54 -8.66 -2.88 -5.12
N GLU A 55 -9.70 -3.00 -4.28
CA GLU A 55 -9.81 -2.30 -2.99
C GLU A 55 -8.79 -2.80 -1.97
N LYS A 56 -8.41 -4.08 -2.04
CA LYS A 56 -7.36 -4.65 -1.21
C LYS A 56 -5.99 -4.01 -1.45
N CYS A 57 -5.79 -3.44 -2.63
CA CYS A 57 -4.59 -2.72 -3.04
C CYS A 57 -4.73 -1.21 -2.89
N ALA A 58 -5.56 -0.70 -1.97
CA ALA A 58 -5.56 0.71 -1.59
C ALA A 58 -4.13 1.19 -1.23
N GLU A 59 -3.75 2.37 -1.69
CA GLU A 59 -2.37 2.89 -1.57
C GLU A 59 -2.35 4.24 -0.85
N VAL A 60 -1.20 4.54 -0.25
CA VAL A 60 -0.86 5.87 0.28
C VAL A 60 0.30 6.38 -0.54
N LEU A 61 0.08 7.44 -1.30
CA LEU A 61 1.03 8.04 -2.20
C LEU A 61 1.73 9.21 -1.49
N VAL A 62 3.06 9.16 -1.47
CA VAL A 62 3.92 10.21 -0.91
C VAL A 62 4.70 10.82 -2.07
N SER A 63 4.27 11.98 -2.55
CA SER A 63 4.71 12.57 -3.83
C SER A 63 6.19 12.92 -3.92
N GLU A 64 6.84 13.21 -2.80
CA GLU A 64 8.23 13.65 -2.76
C GLU A 64 9.19 12.51 -2.39
N ARG A 65 9.23 12.17 -1.09
CA ARG A 65 10.08 11.11 -0.58
C ARG A 65 9.56 10.59 0.75
N VAL A 66 9.70 9.29 0.97
CA VAL A 66 9.62 8.70 2.31
C VAL A 66 11.02 8.81 2.93
N THR A 67 11.16 9.52 4.04
CA THR A 67 12.47 9.61 4.70
C THR A 67 12.85 8.25 5.31
N PRO A 68 14.15 7.86 5.28
CA PRO A 68 14.57 6.57 5.82
C PRO A 68 14.17 6.33 7.28
N ASN A 69 14.02 7.40 8.07
CA ASN A 69 13.60 7.34 9.47
C ASN A 69 12.16 6.78 9.66
N PHE A 70 11.34 6.77 8.61
CA PHE A 70 10.01 6.15 8.64
C PHE A 70 10.02 4.67 8.21
N ILE A 71 11.17 4.16 7.74
CA ILE A 71 11.34 2.76 7.35
C ILE A 71 11.84 2.00 8.57
N LYS A 72 11.16 0.91 8.95
CA LYS A 72 11.53 0.11 10.13
C LYS A 72 12.55 -0.98 9.82
N GLY A 73 12.52 -1.51 8.61
CA GLY A 73 13.26 -2.69 8.20
C GLY A 73 12.90 -3.13 6.80
N ALA A 74 13.54 -4.19 6.31
CA ALA A 74 13.26 -4.76 5.00
C ALA A 74 13.31 -6.29 5.04
N TYR A 75 12.37 -6.93 4.34
CA TYR A 75 12.47 -8.35 4.01
C TYR A 75 13.12 -8.50 2.64
N VAL A 76 14.09 -9.40 2.53
CA VAL A 76 14.83 -9.66 1.29
C VAL A 76 14.50 -11.03 0.75
N ALA A 77 14.56 -11.19 -0.58
CA ALA A 77 14.13 -12.40 -1.26
C ALA A 77 15.10 -13.60 -1.06
N ASN A 78 16.39 -13.33 -0.83
CA ASN A 78 17.43 -14.35 -0.68
C ASN A 78 18.72 -13.76 -0.08
N GLN A 79 19.73 -14.62 0.12
CA GLN A 79 21.03 -14.26 0.70
C GLN A 79 21.78 -13.20 -0.12
N THR A 80 21.76 -13.28 -1.45
CA THR A 80 22.42 -12.27 -2.31
C THR A 80 21.79 -10.89 -2.15
N ALA A 81 20.47 -10.81 -1.99
CA ALA A 81 19.78 -9.55 -1.70
C ALA A 81 20.10 -9.04 -0.28
N LEU A 82 20.29 -9.94 0.69
CA LEU A 82 20.70 -9.59 2.05
C LEU A 82 22.09 -8.94 2.09
N GLU A 83 23.07 -9.55 1.40
CA GLU A 83 24.44 -9.02 1.32
C GLU A 83 24.44 -7.59 0.77
N LYS A 84 23.74 -7.37 -0.35
CA LYS A 84 23.58 -6.03 -0.94
C LYS A 84 22.85 -5.06 0.00
N PHE A 85 21.87 -5.52 0.77
CA PHE A 85 21.16 -4.67 1.72
C PHE A 85 22.07 -4.23 2.87
N ILE A 86 22.90 -5.13 3.40
CA ILE A 86 23.88 -4.83 4.46
C ILE A 86 24.91 -3.80 3.97
N GLU A 87 25.35 -3.89 2.71
CA GLU A 87 26.30 -2.95 2.10
C GLU A 87 25.77 -1.49 2.06
N LEU A 88 24.44 -1.30 2.00
CA LEU A 88 23.82 0.03 2.03
C LEU A 88 23.98 0.74 3.38
N LYS A 89 24.39 0.03 4.45
CA LYS A 89 24.65 0.59 5.79
C LYS A 89 23.51 1.48 6.31
N THR A 90 22.28 1.01 6.11
CA THR A 90 21.06 1.77 6.39
C THR A 90 20.71 1.88 7.87
N ASN A 91 21.37 1.11 8.75
CA ASN A 91 21.01 0.90 10.16
C ASN A 91 19.57 0.37 10.36
N LEU A 92 18.95 -0.14 9.29
CA LEU A 92 17.66 -0.82 9.33
C LEU A 92 17.87 -2.29 9.69
N THR A 93 16.94 -2.86 10.46
CA THR A 93 16.93 -4.29 10.83
C THR A 93 16.18 -5.14 9.82
#